data_AF-A0A957ULY7-F1
#
_entry.id   AF-A0A957ULY7-F1
#
_cell.length_a   1.000
_cell.length_b   1.000
_cell.length_c   1.000
_cell.angle_alpha   90.00
_cell.angle_beta   90.00
_cell.angle_gamma   90.00
#
_symmetry.space_group_name_H-M   'P 1'
#
loop_
_entity.id
_entity.type
_entity.pdbx_description
1 polymer ?
#
loop_
_entity_poly.entity_id
_entity_poly.type
_entity_poly.pdbx_seq_one_letter_code
_entity_poly.pdbx_strand_id
1 'polypeptide(L)'
;YPDVPSRIVLEDPPWRAVDRSPEERAAYMDEWRQMTVTRQNTKTEAEIAAEGRTANPKWDESEFEPWSHAKKQVNPQVFGFGVAPAPTLHWRVLVPKITCPTLLVTGDPELGGIVTAEIAQEVTQANGHIQTAQIANAGHNIRRDQFWPYVDLVLAFLAGTE
;
A
#
# COMPACT_ATOMS: atom_id res chain seq x y z
N TYR A 1 -19.59 -8.93 -3.99
CA TYR A 1 -19.13 -7.80 -3.15
C TYR A 1 -17.85 -7.26 -3.77
N PRO A 2 -17.82 -6.06 -4.38
CA PRO A 2 -18.94 -5.20 -4.76
C PRO A 2 -19.49 -5.59 -6.14
N ASP A 3 -20.75 -5.27 -6.41
CA ASP A 3 -21.40 -5.56 -7.70
C ASP A 3 -21.20 -4.42 -8.73
N VAL A 4 -20.34 -3.46 -8.36
CA VAL A 4 -20.09 -2.22 -9.12
C VAL A 4 -18.80 -2.30 -9.96
N PRO A 5 -17.62 -2.68 -9.42
CA PRO A 5 -16.44 -2.84 -10.25
C PRO A 5 -16.55 -4.11 -11.10
N SER A 6 -16.26 -4.01 -12.38
CA SER A 6 -16.06 -5.19 -13.24
C SER A 6 -14.72 -5.88 -12.95
N ARG A 7 -13.73 -5.14 -12.45
CA ARG A 7 -12.38 -5.61 -12.12
C ARG A 7 -11.80 -4.82 -10.95
N ILE A 8 -10.98 -5.45 -10.12
CA ILE A 8 -10.29 -4.80 -8.99
C ILE A 8 -8.78 -4.98 -9.13
N VAL A 9 -8.01 -3.93 -8.83
CA VAL A 9 -6.56 -4.02 -8.66
C VAL A 9 -6.21 -3.63 -7.23
N LEU A 10 -5.48 -4.49 -6.53
CA LEU A 10 -5.01 -4.28 -5.18
C LEU A 10 -3.48 -4.20 -5.20
N GLU A 11 -2.94 -3.01 -4.93
CA GLU A 11 -1.50 -2.81 -4.82
C GLU A 11 -1.06 -3.00 -3.37
N ASP A 12 -0.32 -4.08 -3.12
CA ASP A 12 0.35 -4.43 -1.86
C ASP A 12 -0.42 -4.02 -0.60
N PRO A 13 -1.70 -4.41 -0.47
CA PRO A 13 -2.54 -3.97 0.64
C PRO A 13 -1.89 -4.36 1.97
N PRO A 14 -2.23 -3.70 3.09
CA PRO A 14 -1.61 -3.94 4.40
C PRO A 14 -2.08 -5.25 5.04
N TRP A 15 -2.13 -6.34 4.28
CA TRP A 15 -2.55 -7.67 4.68
C TRP A 15 -1.38 -8.41 5.29
N ARG A 16 -1.45 -8.62 6.59
CA ARG A 16 -0.41 -9.27 7.39
C ARG A 16 -0.94 -10.57 7.96
N ALA A 17 -0.04 -11.48 8.29
CA ALA A 17 -0.39 -12.72 8.97
C ALA A 17 -1.03 -12.45 10.33
N VAL A 18 -0.42 -11.53 11.09
CA VAL A 18 -0.83 -11.14 12.44
C VAL A 18 -1.10 -9.64 12.46
N ASP A 19 -2.25 -9.28 13.00
CA ASP A 19 -2.60 -7.88 13.27
C ASP A 19 -1.93 -7.39 14.55
N ARG A 20 -1.63 -6.09 14.60
CA ARG A 20 -1.22 -5.43 15.84
C ARG A 20 -2.34 -5.47 16.87
N SER A 21 -2.00 -5.64 18.14
CA SER A 21 -2.93 -5.43 19.23
C SER A 21 -3.45 -3.98 19.23
N PRO A 22 -4.59 -3.70 19.89
CA PRO A 22 -5.07 -2.33 20.05
C PRO A 22 -4.01 -1.39 20.63
N GLU A 23 -3.25 -1.85 21.63
CA GLU A 23 -2.19 -1.10 22.30
C GLU A 23 -0.99 -0.86 21.37
N GLU A 24 -0.52 -1.89 20.68
CA GLU A 24 0.58 -1.78 19.71
C GLU A 24 0.23 -0.83 18.57
N ARG A 25 -1.02 -0.89 18.09
CA ARG A 25 -1.51 0.04 17.07
C ARG A 25 -1.59 1.46 17.60
N ALA A 26 -2.07 1.67 18.82
CA ALA A 26 -2.12 3.00 19.43
C ALA A 26 -0.72 3.60 19.58
N ALA A 27 0.24 2.81 20.08
CA ALA A 27 1.64 3.22 20.20
C ALA A 27 2.24 3.57 18.84
N TYR A 28 2.04 2.70 17.83
CA TYR A 28 2.50 2.94 16.47
C TYR A 28 1.93 4.24 15.87
N MET A 29 0.63 4.50 16.05
CA MET A 29 0.01 5.73 15.53
C MET A 29 0.51 6.98 16.26
N ASP A 30 0.77 6.91 17.57
CA ASP A 30 1.33 8.03 18.31
C ASP A 30 2.78 8.33 17.88
N GLU A 31 3.62 7.30 17.73
CA GLU A 31 4.97 7.46 17.19
C GLU A 31 4.94 8.11 15.80
N TRP A 32 4.04 7.66 14.92
CA TRP A 32 3.93 8.18 13.56
C TRP A 32 3.44 9.63 13.53
N ARG A 33 2.54 10.00 14.46
CA ARG A 33 2.12 11.37 14.71
C ARG A 33 3.28 12.24 15.18
N GLN A 34 4.05 11.80 16.17
CA GLN A 34 5.21 12.53 16.69
C GLN A 34 6.28 12.74 15.60
N MET A 35 6.57 11.71 14.81
CA MET A 35 7.49 11.79 13.67
C MET A 35 7.01 12.80 12.62
N THR A 36 5.70 12.81 12.33
CA THR A 36 5.09 13.75 11.38
C THR A 36 5.20 15.18 11.85
N VAL A 37 4.84 15.45 13.12
CA VAL A 37 4.96 16.79 13.73
C VAL A 37 6.42 17.25 13.76
N THR A 38 7.33 16.37 14.15
CA THR A 38 8.78 16.68 14.18
C THR A 38 9.25 17.08 12.79
N ARG A 39 8.99 16.27 11.76
CA ARG A 39 9.34 16.59 10.36
C ARG A 39 8.74 17.92 9.92
N GLN A 40 7.48 18.20 10.26
CA GLN A 40 6.81 19.46 9.91
C GLN A 40 7.46 20.68 10.56
N ASN A 41 7.96 20.55 11.79
CA ASN A 41 8.54 21.67 12.52
C ASN A 41 10.03 21.89 12.22
N THR A 42 10.78 20.83 11.87
CA THR A 42 12.24 20.89 11.81
C THR A 42 12.84 20.89 10.41
N LYS A 43 12.09 20.46 9.39
CA LYS A 43 12.60 20.34 8.02
C LYS A 43 11.88 21.27 7.07
N THR A 44 12.56 21.77 6.06
CA THR A 44 11.99 22.45 4.89
C THR A 44 11.42 21.42 3.89
N GLU A 45 10.59 21.86 2.94
CA GLU A 45 10.13 20.98 1.85
C GLU A 45 11.30 20.45 1.00
N ALA A 46 12.31 21.28 0.76
CA ALA A 46 13.51 20.90 0.02
C ALA A 46 14.30 19.78 0.73
N GLU A 47 14.47 19.86 2.05
CA GLU A 47 15.11 18.81 2.85
C GLU A 47 14.29 17.51 2.83
N ILE A 48 12.96 17.61 2.96
CA ILE A 48 12.06 16.45 2.86
C ILE A 48 12.19 15.80 1.48
N ALA A 49 12.19 16.59 0.40
CA ALA A 49 12.35 16.08 -0.96
C ALA A 49 13.72 15.41 -1.16
N ALA A 50 14.80 15.97 -0.62
CA ALA A 50 16.14 15.38 -0.69
C ALA A 50 16.23 14.02 0.04
N GLU A 51 15.60 13.91 1.22
CA GLU A 51 15.46 12.63 1.93
C GLU A 51 14.65 11.62 1.14
N GLY A 52 13.55 12.07 0.52
CA GLY A 52 12.72 11.26 -0.35
C GLY A 52 13.52 10.66 -1.50
N ARG A 53 14.33 11.47 -2.20
CA ARG A 53 15.22 11.03 -3.30
C ARG A 53 16.23 9.99 -2.84
N THR A 54 16.84 10.22 -1.68
CA THR A 54 17.84 9.29 -1.12
C THR A 54 17.19 7.95 -0.75
N ALA A 55 16.01 7.99 -0.14
CA ALA A 55 15.30 6.79 0.28
C ALA A 55 14.64 6.04 -0.88
N ASN A 56 14.27 6.73 -1.96
CA ASN A 56 13.51 6.16 -3.08
C ASN A 56 14.18 6.52 -4.42
N PRO A 57 15.41 6.04 -4.69
CA PRO A 57 16.18 6.46 -5.87
C PRO A 57 15.58 6.02 -7.21
N LYS A 58 14.56 5.15 -7.19
CA LYS A 58 13.87 4.65 -8.38
C LYS A 58 12.63 5.48 -8.77
N TRP A 59 12.15 6.34 -7.87
CA TRP A 59 10.96 7.14 -8.16
C TRP A 59 11.29 8.22 -9.16
N ASP A 60 10.29 8.58 -9.97
CA ASP A 60 10.43 9.71 -10.90
C ASP A 60 10.63 11.02 -10.13
N GLU A 61 11.44 11.92 -10.68
CA GLU A 61 11.75 13.21 -10.06
C GLU A 61 10.47 14.05 -9.79
N SER A 62 9.44 13.90 -10.62
CA SER A 62 8.15 14.57 -10.46
C SER A 62 7.38 14.15 -9.20
N GLU A 63 7.73 13.05 -8.54
CA GLU A 63 7.06 12.62 -7.30
C GLU A 63 7.47 13.48 -6.10
N PHE A 64 8.69 14.03 -6.07
CA PHE A 64 9.26 14.54 -4.82
C PHE A 64 8.74 15.90 -4.40
N GLU A 65 8.50 16.82 -5.33
CA GLU A 65 7.89 18.12 -5.02
C GLU A 65 6.49 17.94 -4.39
N PRO A 66 5.50 17.33 -5.07
CA PRO A 66 4.16 17.17 -4.50
C PRO A 66 4.16 16.29 -3.24
N TRP A 67 5.03 15.27 -3.18
CA TRP A 67 5.17 14.43 -1.99
C TRP A 67 5.69 15.23 -0.79
N SER A 68 6.72 16.05 -0.96
CA SER A 68 7.29 16.87 0.12
C SER A 68 6.28 17.89 0.65
N HIS A 69 5.52 18.52 -0.25
CA HIS A 69 4.44 19.42 0.09
C HIS A 69 3.34 18.73 0.90
N ALA A 70 2.91 17.54 0.45
CA ALA A 70 1.93 16.74 1.18
C ALA A 70 2.44 16.33 2.58
N LYS A 71 3.74 15.99 2.73
CA LYS A 71 4.34 15.70 4.03
C LYS A 71 4.38 16.91 4.97
N LYS A 72 4.39 18.13 4.44
CA LYS A 72 4.25 19.37 5.21
C LYS A 72 2.81 19.69 5.59
N GLN A 73 1.85 19.36 4.73
CA GLN A 73 0.46 19.75 4.92
C GLN A 73 -0.42 18.74 5.66
N VAL A 74 0.02 17.49 5.79
CA VAL A 74 -0.76 16.46 6.48
C VAL A 74 -1.17 16.93 7.88
N ASN A 75 -2.47 16.89 8.18
CA ASN A 75 -2.94 17.22 9.52
C ASN A 75 -2.58 16.07 10.48
N PRO A 76 -1.75 16.28 11.53
CA PRO A 76 -1.35 15.21 12.44
C PRO A 76 -2.51 14.57 13.22
N GLN A 77 -3.67 15.24 13.28
CA GLN A 77 -4.87 14.64 13.88
C GLN A 77 -5.39 13.43 13.08
N VAL A 78 -4.94 13.22 11.84
CA VAL A 78 -5.31 12.06 11.03
C VAL A 78 -4.98 10.73 11.74
N PHE A 79 -3.91 10.71 12.54
CA PHE A 79 -3.49 9.51 13.29
C PHE A 79 -4.38 9.23 14.51
N GLY A 80 -5.15 10.21 14.98
CA GLY A 80 -6.10 10.07 16.08
C GLY A 80 -7.42 9.39 15.69
N PHE A 81 -7.74 9.29 14.38
CA PHE A 81 -8.99 8.66 13.92
C PHE A 81 -9.02 7.14 14.02
N GLY A 82 -8.02 6.51 14.66
CA GLY A 82 -8.05 5.10 15.03
C GLY A 82 -8.49 4.23 13.86
N VAL A 83 -7.66 4.11 12.82
CA VAL A 83 -7.95 3.25 11.65
C VAL A 83 -7.73 1.79 12.03
N ALA A 84 -8.51 1.32 12.98
CA ALA A 84 -8.78 -0.08 13.17
C ALA A 84 -9.91 -0.43 12.23
N PRO A 85 -9.68 -1.19 11.14
CA PRO A 85 -10.81 -1.82 10.48
C PRO A 85 -11.55 -2.61 11.57
N ALA A 86 -12.87 -2.46 11.65
CA ALA A 86 -13.68 -3.36 12.44
C ALA A 86 -13.29 -4.81 12.06
N PRO A 87 -13.39 -5.81 12.96
CA PRO A 87 -13.05 -7.19 12.62
C PRO A 87 -13.76 -7.70 11.37
N THR A 88 -14.94 -7.15 11.05
CA THR A 88 -15.73 -7.42 9.83
C THR A 88 -15.06 -6.95 8.53
N LEU A 89 -14.08 -6.05 8.63
CA LEU A 89 -13.29 -5.51 7.53
C LEU A 89 -11.89 -6.17 7.44
N HIS A 90 -11.63 -7.21 8.24
CA HIS A 90 -10.39 -7.97 8.12
C HIS A 90 -10.32 -8.65 6.74
N TRP A 91 -9.14 -8.67 6.12
CA TRP A 91 -8.97 -9.12 4.75
C TRP A 91 -9.37 -10.59 4.54
N ARG A 92 -9.08 -11.49 5.50
CA ARG A 92 -9.55 -12.88 5.48
C ARG A 92 -11.07 -13.03 5.47
N VAL A 93 -11.81 -12.02 5.95
CA VAL A 93 -13.28 -11.97 5.91
C VAL A 93 -13.79 -11.37 4.60
N LEU A 94 -13.04 -10.43 4.01
CA LEU A 94 -13.43 -9.71 2.80
C LEU A 94 -13.05 -10.45 1.51
N VAL A 95 -11.87 -11.06 1.45
CA VAL A 95 -11.35 -11.77 0.28
C VAL A 95 -12.34 -12.80 -0.27
N PRO A 96 -12.95 -13.68 0.54
CA PRO A 96 -13.92 -14.66 0.03
C PRO A 96 -15.20 -14.04 -0.55
N LYS A 97 -15.48 -12.76 -0.29
CA LYS A 97 -16.70 -12.07 -0.75
C LYS A 97 -16.50 -11.34 -2.08
N ILE A 98 -15.27 -11.28 -2.58
CA ILE A 98 -14.94 -10.66 -3.87
C ILE A 98 -15.51 -11.52 -5.00
N THR A 99 -16.31 -10.91 -5.87
CA THR A 99 -17.10 -11.62 -6.90
C THR A 99 -16.68 -11.30 -8.34
N CYS A 100 -15.69 -10.43 -8.53
CA CYS A 100 -15.19 -10.03 -9.85
C CYS A 100 -13.70 -10.35 -9.96
N PRO A 101 -13.15 -10.46 -11.19
CA PRO A 101 -11.72 -10.58 -11.40
C PRO A 101 -10.95 -9.56 -10.60
N THR A 102 -9.92 -10.04 -9.91
CA THR A 102 -9.09 -9.19 -9.06
C THR A 102 -7.63 -9.52 -9.28
N LEU A 103 -6.82 -8.49 -9.48
CA LEU A 103 -5.37 -8.59 -9.54
C LEU A 103 -4.79 -8.10 -8.20
N LEU A 104 -4.07 -8.97 -7.52
CA LEU A 104 -3.24 -8.61 -6.36
C LEU A 104 -1.79 -8.42 -6.85
N VAL A 105 -1.32 -7.18 -6.84
CA VAL A 105 0.04 -6.80 -7.22
C VAL A 105 0.89 -6.70 -5.95
N THR A 106 2.01 -7.42 -5.89
CA THR A 106 2.89 -7.46 -4.70
C THR A 106 4.33 -7.07 -5.02
N GLY A 107 5.03 -6.49 -4.04
CA GLY A 107 6.44 -6.14 -4.14
C GLY A 107 7.33 -7.20 -3.49
N ASP A 108 8.62 -6.92 -3.36
CA ASP A 108 9.57 -7.73 -2.60
C ASP A 108 9.46 -7.42 -1.10
N PRO A 109 9.19 -8.42 -0.24
CA PRO A 109 9.20 -8.21 1.20
C PRO A 109 10.54 -7.68 1.74
N GLU A 110 11.66 -8.06 1.11
CA GLU A 110 13.01 -7.59 1.47
C GLU A 110 13.22 -6.09 1.19
N LEU A 111 12.44 -5.51 0.26
CA LEU A 111 12.45 -4.08 -0.06
C LEU A 111 11.29 -3.32 0.62
N GLY A 112 10.60 -3.97 1.55
CA GLY A 112 9.51 -3.38 2.31
C GLY A 112 8.11 -3.62 1.74
N GLY A 113 7.94 -4.51 0.75
CA GLY A 113 6.64 -5.04 0.37
C GLY A 113 5.94 -5.70 1.56
N ILE A 114 4.61 -5.60 1.64
CA ILE A 114 3.84 -6.07 2.78
C ILE A 114 3.36 -7.50 2.58
N VAL A 115 2.81 -7.80 1.41
CA VAL A 115 2.21 -9.09 1.12
C VAL A 115 3.29 -10.11 0.79
N THR A 116 3.45 -11.12 1.64
CA THR A 116 4.40 -12.22 1.42
C THR A 116 3.83 -13.27 0.47
N ALA A 117 4.69 -14.18 0.00
CA ALA A 117 4.28 -15.30 -0.85
C ALA A 117 3.21 -16.19 -0.18
N GLU A 118 3.34 -16.41 1.13
CA GLU A 118 2.39 -17.20 1.93
C GLU A 118 1.02 -16.52 1.99
N ILE A 119 0.99 -15.20 2.18
CA ILE A 119 -0.27 -14.43 2.19
C ILE A 119 -0.90 -14.42 0.80
N ALA A 120 -0.10 -14.22 -0.26
CA ALA A 120 -0.58 -14.28 -1.64
C ALA A 120 -1.18 -15.67 -1.98
N GLN A 121 -0.55 -16.74 -1.50
CA GLN A 121 -1.07 -18.10 -1.63
C GLN A 121 -2.38 -18.28 -0.86
N GLU A 122 -2.46 -17.79 0.38
CA GLU A 122 -3.69 -17.86 1.18
C GLU A 122 -4.86 -17.13 0.48
N VAL A 123 -4.60 -15.97 -0.12
CA VAL A 123 -5.59 -15.17 -0.85
C VAL A 123 -6.14 -15.94 -2.05
N THR A 124 -5.27 -16.53 -2.88
CA THR A 124 -5.69 -17.27 -4.09
C THR A 124 -6.39 -18.59 -3.76
N GLN A 125 -6.04 -19.24 -2.64
CA GLN A 125 -6.77 -20.40 -2.13
C GLN A 125 -8.16 -20.04 -1.61
N ALA A 126 -8.31 -18.87 -0.99
CA ALA A 126 -9.56 -18.40 -0.44
C ALA A 126 -10.54 -17.87 -1.51
N ASN A 127 -10.04 -17.42 -2.67
CA ASN A 127 -10.89 -16.91 -3.74
C ASN A 127 -10.27 -17.08 -5.14
N GLY A 128 -10.91 -17.92 -5.98
CA GLY A 128 -10.49 -18.19 -7.35
C GLY A 128 -10.69 -17.04 -8.35
N HIS A 129 -11.37 -15.95 -7.98
CA HIS A 129 -11.44 -14.73 -8.79
C HIS A 129 -10.17 -13.87 -8.68
N ILE A 130 -9.28 -14.17 -7.72
CA ILE A 130 -8.08 -13.40 -7.47
C ILE A 130 -6.89 -14.07 -8.11
N GLN A 131 -6.17 -13.33 -8.94
CA GLN A 131 -4.85 -13.70 -9.44
C GLN A 131 -3.78 -12.80 -8.82
N THR A 132 -2.58 -13.32 -8.65
CA THR A 132 -1.45 -12.60 -8.07
C THR A 132 -0.38 -12.33 -9.11
N ALA A 133 0.28 -11.18 -9.01
CA ALA A 133 1.44 -10.85 -9.80
C ALA A 133 2.45 -10.12 -8.92
N GLN A 134 3.65 -10.67 -8.83
CA GLN A 134 4.74 -10.06 -8.08
C GLN A 134 5.62 -9.26 -9.04
N ILE A 135 5.91 -8.01 -8.69
CA ILE A 135 6.83 -7.15 -9.43
C ILE A 135 8.14 -7.09 -8.65
N ALA A 136 9.16 -7.71 -9.22
CA ALA A 136 10.49 -7.74 -8.65
C ALA A 136 11.16 -6.35 -8.64
N ASN A 137 12.12 -6.18 -7.74
CA ASN A 137 12.86 -4.95 -7.47
C ASN A 137 11.96 -3.77 -7.07
N ALA A 138 10.85 -4.02 -6.37
CA ALA A 138 9.91 -3.03 -5.87
C ALA A 138 9.62 -3.23 -4.38
N GLY A 139 9.52 -2.15 -3.61
CA GLY A 139 9.02 -2.20 -2.24
C GLY A 139 7.49 -2.06 -2.22
N HIS A 140 6.97 -1.36 -1.20
CA HIS A 140 5.53 -1.15 -1.02
C HIS A 140 4.90 -0.18 -2.04
N ASN A 141 5.65 0.80 -2.56
CA ASN A 141 5.14 1.75 -3.56
C ASN A 141 5.47 1.24 -4.97
N ILE A 142 4.91 0.09 -5.34
CA ILE A 142 5.29 -0.68 -6.54
C ILE A 142 5.20 0.18 -7.80
N ARG A 143 4.10 0.90 -7.98
CA ARG A 143 3.88 1.77 -9.15
C ARG A 143 4.93 2.89 -9.29
N ARG A 144 5.63 3.26 -8.21
CA ARG A 144 6.69 4.28 -8.23
C ARG A 144 8.07 3.66 -8.42
N ASP A 145 8.30 2.50 -7.82
CA ASP A 145 9.58 1.78 -7.95
C ASP A 145 9.74 1.15 -9.33
N GLN A 146 8.65 0.67 -9.92
CA GLN A 146 8.61 -0.06 -11.19
C GLN A 146 7.41 0.39 -12.03
N PHE A 147 7.45 1.66 -12.47
CA PHE A 147 6.32 2.30 -13.15
C PHE A 147 5.84 1.53 -14.39
N TRP A 148 6.73 1.28 -15.36
CA TRP A 148 6.33 0.60 -16.60
C TRP A 148 5.86 -0.84 -16.38
N PRO A 149 6.59 -1.71 -15.64
CA PRO A 149 6.09 -3.04 -15.30
C PRO A 149 4.71 -3.03 -14.63
N TYR A 150 4.47 -2.07 -13.72
CA TYR A 150 3.17 -1.93 -13.07
C TYR A 150 2.08 -1.51 -14.05
N VAL A 151 2.32 -0.47 -14.86
CA VAL A 151 1.34 0.04 -15.83
C VAL A 151 0.98 -1.03 -16.85
N ASP A 152 1.97 -1.72 -17.41
CA ASP A 152 1.76 -2.77 -18.41
C ASP A 152 0.91 -3.91 -17.84
N LEU A 153 1.23 -4.35 -16.62
CA LEU A 153 0.48 -5.39 -15.91
C LEU A 153 -0.96 -4.98 -15.64
N VAL A 154 -1.18 -3.76 -15.13
CA VAL A 154 -2.51 -3.24 -14.80
C VAL A 154 -3.35 -3.08 -16.08
N LEU A 155 -2.78 -2.49 -17.13
CA LEU A 155 -3.49 -2.31 -18.40
C LEU A 155 -3.83 -3.64 -19.06
N ALA A 156 -2.92 -4.61 -19.05
CA ALA A 156 -3.19 -5.95 -19.56
C ALA A 156 -4.34 -6.63 -18.81
N PHE A 157 -4.35 -6.53 -17.47
CA PHE A 157 -5.42 -7.08 -16.64
C PHE A 157 -6.77 -6.40 -16.89
N LEU A 158 -6.79 -5.07 -17.05
CA LEU A 158 -8.01 -4.32 -17.30
C LEU A 158 -8.56 -4.51 -18.72
N ALA A 159 -7.69 -4.75 -19.70
CA ALA A 159 -8.07 -5.02 -21.09
C ALA A 159 -8.63 -6.44 -21.32
N GLY A 160 -8.44 -7.36 -20.35
CA GLY A 160 -9.01 -8.70 -20.43
C GLY A 160 -10.53 -8.66 -20.62
N THR A 161 -11.03 -9.43 -21.57
CA THR A 161 -12.44 -9.78 -21.69
C THR A 161 -12.65 -11.11 -20.97
N GLU A 162 -13.59 -11.18 -20.02
CA GLU A 162 -14.05 -12.47 -19.49
C GLU A 162 -14.73 -13.31 -20.58
#